data_AF-A0A2U1N7I7-F1
#
_entry.id   AF-A0A2U1N7I7-F1
#
_cell.length_a   1.000
_cell.length_b   1.000
_cell.length_c   1.000
_cell.angle_alpha   90.00
_cell.angle_beta   90.00
_cell.angle_gamma   90.00
#
_symmetry.space_group_name_H-M   'P 1'
#
loop_
_entity.id
_entity.type
_entity.pdbx_description
1 polymer ?
#
loop_
_entity_poly.entity_id
_entity_poly.type
_entity_poly.pdbx_seq_one_letter_code
_entity_poly.pdbx_strand_id
1 'polypeptide(L)'
;MASSSSNNINEIKEVSGSYNLATEFKIHVNNQITQKKGCLKRYVEERNELQKKVEASQDPINVSHRLGPFKNKRGAIIGCLLETQKRERNRIILLTALINDISDGIREKERQAKLMEVHEQVSSDED
;
A
#
# COMPACT_ATOMS: atom_id res chain seq x y z
N MET A 1 -42.37 34.59 32.77
CA MET A 1 -42.91 33.99 31.53
C MET A 1 -42.91 35.08 30.47
N ALA A 2 -42.34 34.99 29.27
CA ALA A 2 -41.68 33.93 28.50
C ALA A 2 -40.47 34.60 27.79
N SER A 3 -39.27 34.02 27.88
CA SER A 3 -38.62 33.13 26.89
C SER A 3 -37.73 33.88 25.89
N SER A 4 -36.43 33.57 26.00
CA SER A 4 -35.35 33.48 25.00
C SER A 4 -35.81 33.41 23.53
N SER A 5 -35.06 33.83 22.52
CA SER A 5 -33.63 33.60 22.30
C SER A 5 -33.10 34.57 21.23
N SER A 6 -31.99 35.26 21.49
CA SER A 6 -31.16 35.79 20.41
C SER A 6 -30.58 34.58 19.69
N ASN A 7 -31.28 34.17 18.64
CA ASN A 7 -30.91 33.06 17.78
C ASN A 7 -29.53 33.31 17.18
N ASN A 8 -28.51 32.74 17.82
CA ASN A 8 -27.14 32.72 17.31
C ASN A 8 -26.99 31.66 16.21
N ILE A 9 -27.90 31.68 15.25
CA ILE A 9 -27.91 30.78 14.09
C ILE A 9 -26.66 31.01 13.22
N ASN A 10 -25.99 32.17 13.36
CA ASN A 10 -24.70 32.42 12.74
C ASN A 10 -23.54 31.71 13.48
N GLU A 11 -23.51 31.68 14.82
CA GLU A 11 -22.55 30.83 15.57
C GLU A 11 -22.78 29.33 15.31
N ILE A 12 -24.04 28.89 15.20
CA ILE A 12 -24.35 27.47 14.94
C ILE A 12 -23.94 27.05 13.52
N LYS A 13 -23.91 27.97 12.54
CA LYS A 13 -23.54 27.68 11.15
C LYS A 13 -22.02 27.57 10.91
N GLU A 14 -21.19 28.30 11.65
CA GLU A 14 -19.73 28.15 11.55
C GLU A 14 -19.24 26.86 12.25
N VAL A 15 -19.89 26.48 13.35
CA VAL A 15 -19.51 25.29 14.15
C VAL A 15 -20.00 23.98 13.52
N SER A 16 -21.14 23.97 12.82
CA SER A 16 -21.71 22.74 12.23
C SER A 16 -21.08 22.32 10.89
N GLY A 17 -20.42 23.22 10.16
CA GLY A 17 -19.71 22.88 8.92
C GLY A 17 -18.33 22.24 9.16
N SER A 18 -17.61 22.71 10.17
CA SER A 18 -16.25 22.27 10.50
C SER A 18 -16.20 20.84 11.06
N TYR A 19 -17.07 20.52 12.02
CA TYR A 19 -17.13 19.18 12.63
C TYR A 19 -17.52 18.10 11.62
N ASN A 20 -18.45 18.44 10.71
CA ASN A 20 -18.90 17.54 9.66
C ASN A 20 -17.78 17.31 8.62
N LEU A 21 -17.04 18.38 8.27
CA LEU A 21 -15.91 18.32 7.35
C LEU A 21 -14.74 17.49 7.90
N ALA A 22 -14.39 17.64 9.17
CA ALA A 22 -13.32 16.88 9.80
C ALA A 22 -13.68 15.38 9.90
N THR A 23 -14.93 15.08 10.24
CA THR A 23 -15.47 13.70 10.24
C THR A 23 -15.43 13.08 8.84
N GLU A 24 -15.91 13.81 7.82
CA GLU A 24 -15.88 13.34 6.42
C GLU A 24 -14.45 13.12 5.93
N PHE A 25 -13.51 14.01 6.26
CA PHE A 25 -12.10 13.85 5.91
C PHE A 25 -11.49 12.61 6.60
N LYS A 26 -11.77 12.37 7.88
CA LYS A 26 -11.32 11.15 8.58
C LYS A 26 -11.82 9.89 7.91
N ILE A 27 -13.12 9.83 7.60
CA ILE A 27 -13.73 8.69 6.89
C ILE A 27 -13.04 8.49 5.54
N HIS A 28 -12.84 9.58 4.79
CA HIS A 28 -12.18 9.54 3.49
C HIS A 28 -10.75 9.01 3.56
N VAL A 29 -9.93 9.53 4.48
CA VAL A 29 -8.54 9.09 4.68
C VAL A 29 -8.47 7.64 5.14
N ASN A 30 -9.31 7.24 6.09
CA ASN A 30 -9.36 5.86 6.59
C ASN A 30 -9.79 4.86 5.52
N ASN A 31 -10.74 5.22 4.66
CA ASN A 31 -11.14 4.41 3.51
C ASN A 31 -9.98 4.22 2.54
N GLN A 32 -9.23 5.29 2.23
CA GLN A 32 -8.04 5.19 1.38
C GLN A 32 -6.94 4.32 2.01
N ILE A 33 -6.67 4.48 3.31
CA ILE A 33 -5.68 3.65 4.02
C ILE A 33 -6.08 2.18 3.95
N THR A 34 -7.35 1.87 4.20
CA THR A 34 -7.89 0.51 4.15
C THR A 34 -7.74 -0.10 2.75
N GLN A 35 -8.09 0.66 1.71
CA GLN A 35 -7.91 0.22 0.32
C GLN A 35 -6.43 -0.04 0.00
N LYS A 36 -5.54 0.88 0.38
CA LYS A 36 -4.09 0.74 0.17
C LYS A 36 -3.52 -0.47 0.92
N LYS A 37 -3.94 -0.72 2.16
CA LYS A 37 -3.55 -1.93 2.93
C LYS A 37 -4.01 -3.21 2.24
N GLY A 38 -5.21 -3.22 1.67
CA GLY A 38 -5.71 -4.34 0.86
C GLY A 38 -4.86 -4.59 -0.39
N CYS A 39 -4.48 -3.54 -1.12
CA CYS A 39 -3.56 -3.64 -2.25
C CYS A 39 -2.17 -4.13 -1.82
N LEU A 40 -1.63 -3.58 -0.73
CA LEU A 40 -0.33 -3.95 -0.19
C LEU A 40 -0.25 -5.45 0.11
N LYS A 41 -1.28 -6.01 0.76
CA LYS A 41 -1.36 -7.45 1.05
C LYS A 41 -1.24 -8.29 -0.22
N ARG A 42 -1.97 -7.94 -1.27
CA ARG A 42 -1.92 -8.66 -2.57
C ARG A 42 -0.53 -8.60 -3.21
N TYR A 43 0.13 -7.44 -3.21
CA TYR A 43 1.47 -7.32 -3.77
C TYR A 43 2.54 -8.08 -2.96
N VAL A 44 2.42 -8.09 -1.63
CA VAL A 44 3.29 -8.89 -0.76
C VAL A 44 3.12 -10.39 -1.06
N GLU A 45 1.88 -10.86 -1.18
CA GLU A 45 1.59 -12.25 -1.55
C GLU A 45 2.16 -12.60 -2.93
N GLU A 46 1.92 -11.77 -3.96
CA GLU A 46 2.47 -11.99 -5.31
C GLU A 46 4.00 -12.06 -5.29
N ARG A 47 4.67 -11.13 -4.58
CA ARG A 47 6.12 -11.12 -4.46
C ARG A 47 6.64 -12.39 -3.82
N ASN A 48 6.00 -12.84 -2.74
CA ASN A 48 6.41 -14.04 -2.01
C ASN A 48 6.25 -15.31 -2.86
N GLU A 49 5.13 -15.45 -3.58
CA GLU A 49 4.93 -16.59 -4.48
C GLU A 49 5.91 -16.58 -5.64
N LEU A 50 6.19 -15.42 -6.23
CA LEU A 50 7.19 -15.29 -7.28
C LEU A 50 8.60 -15.63 -6.78
N GLN A 51 8.92 -15.22 -5.56
CA GLN A 51 10.21 -15.53 -4.93
C GLN A 51 10.39 -17.04 -4.71
N LYS A 52 9.38 -17.73 -4.18
CA LYS A 52 9.38 -19.20 -4.05
C LYS A 52 9.58 -19.88 -5.41
N LYS A 53 8.92 -19.39 -6.46
CA LYS A 53 9.06 -19.93 -7.82
C LYS A 53 10.48 -19.78 -8.36
N VAL A 54 11.08 -18.60 -8.19
CA VAL A 54 12.46 -18.34 -8.62
C VAL A 54 13.44 -19.24 -7.87
N GLU A 55 13.29 -19.38 -6.56
CA GLU A 55 14.11 -20.26 -5.72
C GLU A 55 13.99 -21.73 -6.17
N ALA A 56 12.77 -22.23 -6.37
CA ALA A 56 12.54 -23.61 -6.84
C ALA A 56 13.09 -23.86 -8.26
N SER A 57 13.15 -22.84 -9.12
CA SER A 57 13.68 -22.96 -10.48
C SER A 57 15.22 -22.99 -10.55
N GLN A 58 15.92 -22.64 -9.45
CA GLN A 58 17.37 -22.56 -9.42
C GLN A 58 18.03 -23.94 -9.55
N ASP A 59 17.48 -24.97 -8.91
CA ASP A 59 18.03 -26.32 -8.92
C ASP A 59 17.89 -27.02 -10.29
N PRO A 60 16.73 -26.97 -10.99
CA PRO A 60 16.60 -27.51 -12.34
C PRO A 60 17.55 -26.87 -13.36
N ILE A 61 17.83 -25.56 -13.26
CA ILE A 61 18.79 -24.87 -14.13
C ILE A 61 20.21 -25.43 -13.88
N ASN A 62 20.61 -25.59 -12.62
CA ASN A 62 21.90 -26.17 -12.25
C ASN A 62 22.05 -27.65 -12.67
N VAL A 63 20.97 -28.43 -12.62
CA VAL A 63 20.93 -29.83 -13.04
C VAL A 63 20.89 -29.98 -14.56
N SER A 64 20.21 -29.07 -15.27
CA SER A 64 20.13 -29.09 -16.74
C SER A 64 21.49 -28.90 -17.42
N HIS A 65 22.46 -28.28 -16.74
CA HIS A 65 23.87 -28.26 -17.14
C HIS A 65 24.51 -29.66 -17.22
N ARG A 66 23.95 -30.68 -16.55
CA ARG A 66 24.52 -32.04 -16.42
C ARG A 66 23.91 -33.11 -17.35
N LEU A 67 22.88 -32.81 -18.15
CA LEU A 67 22.12 -33.84 -18.88
C LEU A 67 22.47 -33.98 -20.38
N GLY A 68 22.95 -35.15 -20.80
CA GLY A 68 22.76 -35.77 -22.14
C GLY A 68 23.62 -35.29 -23.34
N PRO A 69 23.40 -35.78 -24.58
CA PRO A 69 24.27 -35.50 -25.74
C PRO A 69 23.84 -34.32 -26.65
N PHE A 70 22.67 -33.70 -26.44
CA PHE A 70 22.14 -32.64 -27.31
C PHE A 70 22.72 -31.24 -27.00
N LYS A 71 23.99 -30.98 -27.36
CA LYS A 71 24.72 -29.74 -26.97
C LYS A 71 24.07 -28.44 -27.48
N ASN A 72 23.63 -28.38 -28.74
CA ASN A 72 23.14 -27.12 -29.33
C ASN A 72 21.73 -26.72 -28.86
N LYS A 73 20.79 -27.68 -28.78
CA LYS A 73 19.43 -27.41 -28.26
C LYS A 73 19.43 -27.08 -26.76
N ARG A 74 20.42 -27.60 -26.00
CA ARG A 74 20.59 -27.26 -24.57
C ARG A 74 20.94 -25.80 -24.33
N GLY A 75 21.86 -25.23 -25.10
CA GLY A 75 22.24 -23.82 -24.92
C GLY A 75 21.05 -22.88 -25.07
N ALA A 76 20.20 -23.11 -26.07
CA ALA A 76 18.99 -22.33 -26.29
C ALA A 76 17.95 -22.50 -25.15
N ILE A 77 17.74 -23.73 -24.67
CA ILE A 77 16.81 -24.01 -23.58
C ILE A 77 17.30 -23.38 -22.27
N ILE A 78 18.58 -23.58 -21.91
CA ILE A 78 19.19 -22.99 -20.71
C ILE A 78 19.16 -21.46 -20.79
N GLY A 79 19.51 -20.89 -21.95
CA GLY A 79 19.42 -19.45 -22.17
C GLY A 79 18.01 -18.90 -21.95
N CYS A 80 16.98 -19.57 -22.49
CA CYS A 80 15.58 -19.20 -22.29
C CYS A 80 15.16 -19.24 -20.80
N LEU A 81 15.60 -20.26 -20.07
CA LEU A 81 15.34 -20.41 -18.64
C LEU A 81 16.03 -19.30 -17.82
N LEU A 82 17.29 -19.00 -18.12
CA LEU A 82 18.04 -17.92 -17.46
C LEU A 82 17.41 -16.54 -17.70
N GLU A 83 17.02 -16.23 -18.94
CA GLU A 83 16.33 -14.98 -19.24
C GLU A 83 14.95 -14.89 -18.56
N THR A 84 14.24 -16.01 -18.46
CA THR A 84 12.98 -16.07 -17.70
C THR A 84 13.22 -15.79 -16.22
N GLN A 85 14.22 -16.44 -15.62
CA GLN A 85 14.57 -16.23 -14.22
C GLN A 85 15.03 -14.79 -13.95
N LYS A 86 15.80 -14.19 -14.87
CA LYS A 86 16.19 -12.77 -14.82
C LYS A 86 14.98 -11.84 -14.83
N ARG A 87 13.99 -12.08 -15.71
CA ARG A 87 12.74 -11.30 -15.73
C ARG A 87 11.95 -11.46 -14.44
N GLU A 88 11.88 -12.66 -13.87
CA GLU A 88 11.19 -12.91 -12.60
C GLU A 88 11.89 -12.19 -11.44
N ARG A 89 13.24 -12.20 -11.37
CA ARG A 89 14.00 -11.39 -10.41
C ARG A 89 13.74 -9.89 -10.55
N ASN A 90 13.70 -9.38 -11.79
CA ASN A 90 13.38 -7.98 -12.04
C ASN A 90 11.97 -7.63 -11.55
N ARG A 91 10.99 -8.52 -11.76
CA ARG A 91 9.62 -8.35 -11.24
C ARG A 91 9.59 -8.33 -9.71
N ILE A 92 10.37 -9.17 -9.04
CA ILE A 92 10.50 -9.14 -7.57
C ILE A 92 11.01 -7.77 -7.10
N ILE A 93 12.06 -7.23 -7.75
CA ILE A 93 12.60 -5.90 -7.42
C ILE A 93 11.54 -4.81 -7.56
N LEU A 94 10.79 -4.82 -8.66
CA LEU A 94 9.70 -3.85 -8.91
C LEU A 94 8.58 -3.98 -7.87
N LEU A 95 8.16 -5.19 -7.53
CA LEU A 95 7.16 -5.43 -6.49
C LEU A 95 7.65 -4.93 -5.13
N THR A 96 8.91 -5.19 -4.77
CA THR A 96 9.50 -4.68 -3.52
C THR A 96 9.50 -3.15 -3.48
N ALA A 97 9.89 -2.48 -4.57
CA ALA A 97 9.86 -1.02 -4.64
C ALA A 97 8.43 -0.48 -4.48
N LEU A 98 7.45 -1.08 -5.17
CA LEU A 98 6.05 -0.71 -5.07
C LEU A 98 5.46 -0.92 -3.66
N ILE A 99 5.79 -2.05 -3.02
CA ILE A 99 5.38 -2.36 -1.65
C ILE A 99 5.90 -1.29 -0.69
N ASN A 100 7.16 -0.87 -0.84
CA ASN A 100 7.75 0.17 0.00
C ASN A 100 7.05 1.52 -0.23
N ASP A 101 6.86 1.93 -1.48
CA ASP A 101 6.18 3.19 -1.82
C ASP A 101 4.74 3.25 -1.26
N ILE A 102 3.97 2.17 -1.42
CA ILE A 102 2.62 2.07 -0.85
C ILE A 102 2.67 2.13 0.68
N SER A 103 3.62 1.43 1.31
CA SER A 103 3.78 1.42 2.77
C SER A 103 4.10 2.82 3.30
N ASP A 104 5.01 3.53 2.64
CA ASP A 104 5.40 4.89 2.99
C ASP A 104 4.21 5.85 2.85
N GLY A 105 3.46 5.74 1.76
CA GLY A 105 2.24 6.51 1.53
C GLY A 105 1.10 6.19 2.50
N ILE A 106 1.05 4.97 3.06
CA ILE A 106 0.12 4.63 4.16
C ILE A 106 0.57 5.32 5.44
N ARG A 107 1.85 5.21 5.82
CA ARG A 107 2.39 5.83 7.04
C ARG A 107 2.20 7.35 7.04
N GLU A 108 2.39 7.99 5.89
CA GLU A 108 2.16 9.44 5.75
C GLU A 108 0.69 9.80 5.96
N LYS A 109 -0.25 9.05 5.39
CA LYS A 109 -1.68 9.27 5.61
C LYS A 109 -2.09 9.02 7.06
N GLU A 110 -1.55 8.00 7.71
CA GLU A 110 -1.77 7.73 9.13
C GLU A 110 -1.25 8.88 10.01
N ARG A 111 -0.11 9.49 9.65
CA ARG A 111 0.39 10.69 10.33
C ARG A 111 -0.54 11.89 10.15
N GLN A 112 -1.03 12.13 8.94
CA GLN A 112 -1.96 13.23 8.65
C GLN A 112 -3.28 13.07 9.40
N ALA A 113 -3.83 11.85 9.46
CA ALA A 113 -5.04 11.58 10.24
C ALA A 113 -4.85 11.92 11.73
N LYS A 114 -3.71 11.54 12.33
CA LYS A 114 -3.39 11.85 13.73
C LYS A 114 -3.21 13.34 14.00
N LEU A 115 -2.56 14.08 13.10
CA LEU A 115 -2.40 15.52 13.25
C LEU A 115 -3.75 16.25 13.31
N MET A 116 -4.72 15.76 12.54
CA MET A 116 -6.07 16.33 12.55
C MET A 116 -6.84 16.01 13.83
N GLU A 117 -6.62 14.84 14.44
CA GLU A 117 -7.17 14.50 15.77
C GLU A 117 -6.62 15.41 16.88
N VAL A 118 -5.33 15.73 16.85
CA VAL A 118 -4.71 16.65 17.83
C VAL A 118 -5.27 18.07 17.69
N HIS A 119 -5.46 18.55 16.45
CA HIS A 119 -6.01 19.88 16.22
C HIS A 119 -7.48 20.01 16.68
N GLU A 120 -8.28 18.95 16.58
CA GLU A 120 -9.63 18.93 17.15
C GLU A 120 -9.61 19.02 18.69
N GLN A 121 -8.68 18.32 19.36
CA GLN A 121 -8.55 18.36 20.82
C GLN A 121 -8.14 19.74 21.33
N VAL A 122 -7.13 20.36 20.71
CA VAL A 122 -6.68 21.71 21.09
C VAL A 122 -7.77 22.75 20.85
N SER A 123 -8.56 22.61 19.78
CA SER A 123 -9.69 23.50 19.52
C SER A 123 -10.87 23.31 20.47
N SER A 124 -10.96 22.18 21.20
CA SER A 124 -12.03 21.93 22.16
C SER A 124 -11.64 22.22 23.62
N ASP A 125 -10.34 22.44 23.89
CA ASP A 125 -9.82 22.87 25.19
C ASP A 125 -9.73 24.41 25.34
N GLU A 126 -9.92 25.18 24.25
CA GLU A 126 -9.91 26.66 24.25
C GLU A 126 -11.32 27.31 24.36
N ASP A 127 -12.38 26.52 24.51
CA ASP A 127 -13.78 26.99 24.71
C ASP A 127 -14.28 26.85 26.16
#